data_AF-A0A9D1IHG6-F1
#
_entry.id   AF-A0A9D1IHG6-F1
#
_cell.length_a   1.000
_cell.length_b   1.000
_cell.length_c   1.000
_cell.angle_alpha   90.00
_cell.angle_beta   90.00
_cell.angle_gamma   90.00
#
_symmetry.space_group_name_H-M   'P 1'
#
loop_
_entity.id
_entity.type
_entity.pdbx_description
1 polymer ?
#
loop_
_entity_poly.entity_id
_entity_poly.type
_entity_poly.pdbx_seq_one_letter_code
_entity_poly.pdbx_strand_id
1 'polypeptide(L)'
;MSIKSNTHYGFVKRLLGWSAAAALVMTMAAAVALFTAAYHEACDEQDDLLEEVSGVLARLDVSTRHPSALWMDDDDFDDWFMLDDQSPKSIASAGSTILVRTLHGGGKTIRAVFDQDLFDGAQTLSISGTEYRLYLRTLSEGKHIAVAQRMKEIEKIARQAALAATLPLIGLSITLFIILAALLWYSMKPIHALTGQLNRRAPEDLTPIDPSGLPTELLPMVSAFNGVLSRIDELRQRESRFVADAAHELRSPLAALSLQAERLEKSALNDEAKKQVTDLRVSIDRATRLVSQLLSLKRAQLNQNKEDRKEALLSQTLTAVIEQIWAEAEKKNTEIEVLRFDELDPDGNATVSVVEDDLFSILRNLMENAIKYCPEGSKVTVELLSLSPFKLNVYDNGYGIPIEDRDRVFDPFYRVLGTGVTGTGLGMAIVKTLAEKNGLTIKLDKADPQNSDRPGLLITIGKVE
;
A
#
# COMPACT_ATOMS: atom_id res chain seq x y z
N MET A 1 -23.08 -6.16 13.36
CA MET A 1 -23.52 -6.26 11.95
C MET A 1 -22.26 -6.41 11.10
N SER A 2 -21.97 -7.65 10.68
CA SER A 2 -20.71 -8.02 10.02
C SER A 2 -20.72 -7.50 8.59
N ILE A 3 -19.90 -6.48 8.31
CA ILE A 3 -19.69 -5.97 6.96
C ILE A 3 -18.87 -7.02 6.22
N LYS A 4 -19.54 -7.74 5.30
CA LYS A 4 -18.91 -8.60 4.31
C LYS A 4 -17.72 -7.86 3.71
N SER A 5 -16.52 -8.41 3.92
CA SER A 5 -15.33 -8.02 3.16
C SER A 5 -15.59 -8.34 1.70
N ASN A 6 -16.09 -7.37 0.94
CA ASN A 6 -16.07 -7.43 -0.50
C ASN A 6 -14.61 -7.61 -0.90
N THR A 7 -14.30 -8.79 -1.41
CA THR A 7 -13.02 -9.13 -2.00
C THR A 7 -12.83 -8.26 -3.24
N HIS A 8 -12.30 -7.06 -3.05
CA HIS A 8 -11.73 -6.27 -4.13
C HIS A 8 -10.50 -7.03 -4.64
N TYR A 9 -10.72 -8.00 -5.54
CA TYR A 9 -9.67 -8.67 -6.26
C TYR A 9 -8.92 -7.62 -7.09
N GLY A 10 -7.69 -7.30 -6.67
CA GLY A 10 -6.90 -6.22 -7.25
C GLY A 10 -6.78 -6.34 -8.77
N PHE A 11 -6.84 -5.18 -9.46
CA PHE A 11 -6.73 -5.05 -10.92
C PHE A 11 -5.61 -5.92 -11.52
N VAL A 12 -4.47 -5.98 -10.83
CA VAL A 12 -3.30 -6.80 -11.18
C VAL A 12 -3.62 -8.30 -11.26
N LYS A 13 -4.37 -8.85 -10.29
CA LYS A 13 -4.74 -10.27 -10.29
C LYS A 13 -5.67 -10.60 -11.46
N ARG A 14 -6.59 -9.68 -11.81
CA ARG A 14 -7.45 -9.85 -12.98
C ARG A 14 -6.63 -9.77 -14.25
N LEU A 15 -5.79 -8.75 -14.41
CA LEU A 15 -4.96 -8.58 -15.59
C LEU A 15 -4.02 -9.77 -15.80
N LEU A 16 -3.36 -10.26 -14.74
CA LEU A 16 -2.55 -11.47 -14.77
C LEU A 16 -3.36 -12.72 -15.12
N GLY A 17 -4.58 -12.85 -14.58
CA GLY A 17 -5.47 -13.98 -14.91
C GLY A 17 -5.89 -13.97 -16.38
N TRP A 18 -6.28 -12.80 -16.90
CA TRP A 18 -6.65 -12.63 -18.31
C TRP A 18 -5.45 -12.81 -19.24
N SER A 19 -4.28 -12.27 -18.89
CA SER A 19 -3.07 -12.44 -19.70
C SER A 19 -2.57 -13.89 -19.67
N ALA A 20 -2.67 -14.57 -18.53
CA ALA A 20 -2.37 -16.00 -18.43
C ALA A 20 -3.31 -16.83 -19.31
N ALA A 21 -4.61 -16.55 -19.24
CA ALA A 21 -5.60 -17.26 -20.05
C ALA A 21 -5.39 -17.00 -21.54
N ALA A 22 -5.16 -15.75 -21.95
CA ALA A 22 -4.89 -15.39 -23.33
C ALA A 22 -3.58 -16.01 -23.85
N ALA A 23 -2.49 -15.94 -23.06
CA ALA A 23 -1.21 -16.55 -23.41
C ALA A 23 -1.33 -18.08 -23.54
N LEU A 24 -2.05 -18.73 -22.62
CA LEU A 24 -2.30 -20.17 -22.67
C LEU A 24 -3.11 -20.57 -23.92
N VAL A 25 -4.19 -19.83 -24.23
CA VAL A 25 -5.00 -20.09 -25.43
C VAL A 25 -4.17 -19.90 -26.71
N MET A 26 -3.41 -18.79 -26.81
CA MET A 26 -2.56 -18.55 -27.98
C MET A 26 -1.44 -19.57 -28.12
N THR A 27 -0.77 -19.93 -27.02
CA THR A 27 0.30 -20.95 -27.04
C THR A 27 -0.25 -22.30 -27.42
N MET A 28 -1.43 -22.66 -26.92
CA MET A 28 -2.07 -23.93 -27.26
C MET A 28 -2.51 -23.96 -28.73
N ALA A 29 -3.08 -22.88 -29.25
CA ALA A 29 -3.43 -22.77 -30.67
C ALA A 29 -2.18 -22.85 -31.58
N ALA A 30 -1.12 -22.12 -31.24
CA ALA A 30 0.14 -22.14 -31.98
C ALA A 30 0.82 -23.51 -31.92
N ALA A 31 0.83 -24.14 -30.74
CA ALA A 31 1.37 -25.49 -30.54
C ALA A 31 0.61 -26.53 -31.36
N VAL A 32 -0.72 -26.47 -31.40
CA VAL A 32 -1.53 -27.37 -32.23
C VAL A 32 -1.24 -27.14 -33.71
N ALA A 33 -1.22 -25.90 -34.18
CA ALA A 33 -0.95 -25.57 -35.59
C ALA A 33 0.44 -26.04 -36.03
N LEU A 34 1.48 -25.79 -35.22
CA LEU A 34 2.84 -26.24 -35.50
C LEU A 34 2.97 -27.76 -35.42
N PHE A 35 2.32 -28.40 -34.45
CA PHE A 35 2.31 -29.85 -34.36
C PHE A 35 1.67 -30.45 -35.61
N THR A 36 0.54 -29.92 -36.08
CA THR A 36 -0.12 -30.39 -37.30
C THR A 36 0.72 -30.14 -38.54
N ALA A 37 1.37 -28.98 -38.66
CA ALA A 37 2.21 -28.66 -39.80
C ALA A 37 3.46 -29.55 -39.86
N ALA A 38 4.19 -29.66 -38.74
CA ALA A 38 5.38 -30.50 -38.64
C ALA A 38 5.05 -31.99 -38.82
N TYR A 39 3.86 -32.42 -38.41
CA TYR A 39 3.41 -33.79 -38.62
C TYR A 39 3.11 -34.08 -40.09
N HIS A 40 2.43 -33.17 -40.81
CA HIS A 40 2.17 -33.33 -42.24
C HIS A 40 3.47 -33.26 -43.05
N GLU A 41 4.32 -32.28 -42.77
CA GLU A 41 5.63 -32.15 -43.42
C GLU A 41 6.47 -33.42 -43.26
N ALA A 42 6.50 -34.00 -42.06
CA ALA A 42 7.23 -35.24 -41.82
C ALA A 42 6.59 -36.46 -42.49
N CYS A 43 5.29 -36.43 -42.80
CA CYS A 43 4.65 -37.46 -43.62
C CYS A 43 5.00 -37.29 -45.10
N ASP A 44 4.99 -36.06 -45.61
CA ASP A 44 5.33 -35.74 -47.00
C ASP A 44 6.81 -36.10 -47.27
N GLU A 45 7.73 -35.75 -46.35
CA GLU A 45 9.15 -36.13 -46.44
C GLU A 45 9.36 -37.66 -46.43
N GLN A 46 8.46 -38.43 -45.80
CA GLN A 46 8.50 -39.89 -45.88
C GLN A 46 7.98 -40.43 -47.21
N ASP A 47 6.99 -39.77 -47.82
CA ASP A 47 6.52 -40.13 -49.16
C ASP A 47 7.60 -39.85 -50.21
N ASP A 48 8.31 -38.71 -50.12
CA ASP A 48 9.46 -38.38 -50.97
C ASP A 48 10.59 -39.41 -50.83
N LEU A 49 10.88 -39.86 -49.60
CA LEU A 49 11.88 -40.91 -49.36
C LEU A 49 11.45 -42.26 -49.94
N LEU A 50 10.16 -42.61 -49.87
CA LEU A 50 9.65 -43.83 -50.50
C LEU A 50 9.77 -43.75 -52.03
N GLU A 51 9.48 -42.58 -52.60
CA GLU A 51 9.64 -42.29 -54.02
C GLU A 51 11.10 -42.46 -54.45
N GLU A 52 12.04 -41.79 -53.78
CA GLU A 52 13.48 -41.83 -54.10
C GLU A 52 14.01 -43.27 -54.05
N VAL A 53 13.68 -44.00 -52.97
CA VAL A 53 14.12 -45.40 -52.84
C VAL A 53 13.49 -46.29 -53.91
N SER A 54 12.24 -46.05 -54.30
CA SER A 54 11.60 -46.78 -55.39
C SER A 54 12.28 -46.51 -56.73
N GLY A 55 12.67 -45.26 -57.02
CA GLY A 55 13.41 -44.86 -58.21
C GLY A 55 14.78 -45.51 -58.29
N VAL A 56 15.54 -45.52 -57.18
CA VAL A 56 16.84 -46.21 -57.12
C VAL A 56 16.71 -47.71 -57.36
N LEU A 57 15.66 -48.35 -56.82
CA LEU A 57 15.39 -49.77 -57.05
C LEU A 57 14.98 -50.04 -58.50
N ALA A 58 14.19 -49.15 -59.12
CA ALA A 58 13.84 -49.23 -60.53
C ALA A 58 15.08 -49.16 -61.42
N ARG A 59 15.97 -48.19 -61.18
CA ARG A 59 17.25 -48.08 -61.89
C ARG A 59 18.12 -49.29 -61.71
N LEU A 60 18.24 -49.81 -60.50
CA LEU A 60 19.03 -51.01 -60.24
C LEU A 60 18.48 -52.22 -60.99
N ASP A 61 17.16 -52.38 -61.06
CA ASP A 61 16.52 -53.47 -61.81
C ASP A 61 16.77 -53.34 -63.32
N VAL A 62 16.56 -52.15 -63.89
CA VAL A 62 16.80 -51.87 -65.32
C VAL A 62 18.28 -52.02 -65.68
N SER A 63 19.19 -51.65 -64.77
CA SER A 63 20.65 -51.72 -65.00
C SER A 63 21.16 -53.12 -65.30
N THR A 64 20.43 -54.16 -64.88
CA THR A 64 20.75 -55.55 -65.19
C THR A 64 20.70 -55.84 -66.70
N ARG A 65 19.93 -55.06 -67.46
CA ARG A 65 19.78 -55.16 -68.92
C ARG A 65 20.36 -53.96 -69.65
N HIS A 66 20.25 -52.77 -69.06
CA HIS A 66 20.75 -51.51 -69.61
C HIS A 66 21.68 -50.81 -68.61
N PRO A 67 22.99 -51.09 -68.62
CA PRO A 67 23.94 -50.52 -67.67
C PRO A 67 23.99 -48.98 -67.65
N SER A 68 23.55 -48.33 -68.74
CA SER A 68 23.44 -46.87 -68.85
C SER A 68 22.40 -46.26 -67.90
N ALA A 69 21.40 -47.03 -67.46
CA ALA A 69 20.31 -46.56 -66.60
C ALA A 69 20.77 -46.01 -65.23
N LEU A 70 21.95 -46.41 -64.75
CA LEU A 70 22.50 -45.91 -63.49
C LEU A 70 23.04 -44.47 -63.58
N TRP A 71 23.34 -44.00 -64.79
CA TRP A 71 24.03 -42.72 -65.04
C TRP A 71 23.20 -41.77 -65.91
N MET A 72 21.97 -42.16 -66.26
CA MET A 72 20.98 -41.30 -66.92
C MET A 72 20.45 -40.28 -65.93
N ASP A 73 20.06 -39.10 -66.44
CA ASP A 73 19.30 -38.16 -65.63
C ASP A 73 17.87 -38.68 -65.39
N ASP A 74 17.14 -38.01 -64.51
CA ASP A 74 15.82 -38.45 -64.05
C ASP A 74 14.78 -38.39 -65.17
N ASP A 75 14.81 -37.34 -65.98
CA ASP A 75 13.89 -37.13 -67.09
C ASP A 75 14.09 -38.19 -68.19
N ASP A 76 15.34 -38.46 -68.63
CA ASP A 76 15.63 -39.46 -69.65
C ASP A 76 15.29 -40.88 -69.16
N PHE A 77 15.55 -41.16 -67.87
CA PHE A 77 15.23 -42.48 -67.31
C PHE A 77 13.72 -42.71 -67.26
N ASP A 78 12.95 -41.72 -66.79
CA ASP A 78 11.51 -41.84 -66.68
C ASP A 78 10.85 -41.96 -68.08
N ASP A 79 11.29 -41.17 -69.07
CA ASP A 79 10.77 -41.23 -70.45
C ASP A 79 11.02 -42.58 -71.14
N TRP A 80 12.17 -43.22 -70.87
CA TRP A 80 12.59 -44.43 -71.59
C TRP A 80 12.16 -45.72 -70.89
N PHE A 81 12.14 -45.72 -69.55
CA PHE A 81 12.03 -46.94 -68.76
C PHE A 81 10.84 -46.98 -67.82
N MET A 82 10.09 -45.89 -67.68
CA MET A 82 8.86 -45.88 -66.87
C MET A 82 7.63 -45.89 -67.78
N LEU A 83 6.55 -46.50 -67.28
CA LEU A 83 5.25 -46.44 -67.93
C LEU A 83 4.57 -45.14 -67.52
N ASP A 84 3.96 -44.44 -68.48
CA ASP A 84 3.07 -43.30 -68.23
C ASP A 84 2.02 -43.70 -67.17
N ASP A 85 1.85 -42.85 -66.14
CA ASP A 85 0.96 -43.11 -65.01
C ASP A 85 -0.51 -43.24 -65.46
N GLN A 86 -0.85 -42.64 -66.61
CA GLN A 86 -2.17 -42.73 -67.25
C GLN A 86 -2.37 -44.00 -68.10
N SER A 87 -1.34 -44.82 -68.29
CA SER A 87 -1.43 -46.05 -69.08
C SER A 87 -2.24 -47.12 -68.34
N PRO A 88 -3.18 -47.84 -68.99
CA PRO A 88 -3.89 -48.95 -68.35
C PRO A 88 -2.98 -50.08 -67.83
N LYS A 89 -1.71 -50.11 -68.24
CA LYS A 89 -0.68 -51.06 -67.79
C LYS A 89 0.09 -50.59 -66.55
N SER A 90 -0.05 -49.35 -66.11
CA SER A 90 0.49 -48.86 -64.82
C SER A 90 -0.30 -49.41 -63.63
N ILE A 91 -1.53 -49.87 -63.87
CA ILE A 91 -2.40 -50.44 -62.84
C ILE A 91 -1.99 -51.88 -62.55
N ALA A 92 -1.55 -52.15 -61.31
CA ALA A 92 -1.37 -53.52 -60.85
C ALA A 92 -2.73 -54.10 -60.44
N SER A 93 -3.30 -54.96 -61.29
CA SER A 93 -4.64 -55.50 -61.09
C SER A 93 -4.76 -56.33 -59.80
N ALA A 94 -5.95 -56.30 -59.20
CA ALA A 94 -6.31 -57.14 -58.05
C ALA A 94 -5.99 -58.63 -58.32
N GLY A 95 -5.37 -59.29 -57.34
CA GLY A 95 -4.91 -60.68 -57.43
C GLY A 95 -3.51 -60.87 -58.02
N SER A 96 -2.84 -59.81 -58.50
CA SER A 96 -1.44 -59.89 -58.93
C SER A 96 -0.49 -60.02 -57.73
N THR A 97 0.57 -60.83 -57.88
CA THR A 97 1.62 -60.94 -56.86
C THR A 97 2.65 -59.85 -57.08
N ILE A 98 2.72 -58.90 -56.14
CA ILE A 98 3.68 -57.79 -56.19
C ILE A 98 4.80 -58.04 -55.17
N LEU A 99 6.03 -57.77 -55.59
CA LEU A 99 7.19 -57.80 -54.71
C LEU A 99 7.31 -56.45 -54.01
N VAL A 100 7.00 -56.44 -52.71
CA VAL A 100 7.06 -55.25 -51.88
C VAL A 100 8.32 -55.28 -51.03
N ARG A 101 9.23 -54.33 -51.22
CA ARG A 101 10.40 -54.18 -50.34
C ARG A 101 10.04 -53.32 -49.14
N THR A 102 10.14 -53.87 -47.93
CA THR A 102 9.88 -53.10 -46.72
C THR A 102 11.11 -52.36 -46.24
N LEU A 103 11.03 -51.05 -46.02
CA LEU A 103 12.15 -50.24 -45.50
C LEU A 103 12.43 -50.48 -44.02
N HIS A 104 11.44 -50.98 -43.27
CA HIS A 104 11.61 -51.36 -41.88
C HIS A 104 12.22 -52.76 -41.74
N GLY A 105 12.81 -53.05 -40.57
CA GLY A 105 13.16 -54.43 -40.18
C GLY A 105 14.24 -55.12 -41.02
N GLY A 106 15.13 -54.35 -41.66
CA GLY A 106 16.28 -54.88 -42.40
C GLY A 106 16.04 -55.13 -43.90
N GLY A 107 15.03 -54.53 -44.51
CA GLY A 107 14.90 -54.56 -45.98
C GLY A 107 14.29 -55.83 -46.55
N LYS A 108 13.36 -56.48 -45.82
CA LYS A 108 12.74 -57.75 -46.28
C LYS A 108 11.83 -57.52 -47.50
N THR A 109 11.92 -58.40 -48.48
CA THR A 109 10.97 -58.46 -49.60
C THR A 109 9.81 -59.37 -49.22
N ILE A 110 8.59 -58.82 -49.23
CA ILE A 110 7.35 -59.54 -48.98
C ILE A 110 6.64 -59.73 -50.32
N ARG A 111 6.18 -60.94 -50.59
CA ARG A 111 5.23 -61.21 -51.68
C ARG A 111 3.83 -60.92 -51.14
N ALA A 112 3.21 -59.87 -51.65
CA ALA A 112 1.85 -59.49 -51.27
C ALA A 112 0.92 -59.65 -52.48
N VAL A 113 -0.29 -60.13 -52.22
CA VAL A 113 -1.40 -60.16 -53.18
C VAL A 113 -2.44 -59.20 -52.64
N PHE A 114 -2.90 -58.28 -53.47
CA PHE A 114 -3.85 -57.25 -53.09
C PHE A 114 -5.22 -57.55 -53.71
N ASP A 115 -6.28 -57.38 -52.93
CA ASP A 115 -7.66 -57.60 -53.36
C ASP A 115 -8.25 -56.40 -54.13
N GLN A 116 -7.46 -55.33 -54.28
CA GLN A 116 -7.81 -54.09 -54.97
C GLN A 116 -6.74 -53.74 -56.00
N ASP A 117 -7.16 -53.01 -57.04
CA ASP A 117 -6.25 -52.46 -58.03
C ASP A 117 -5.35 -51.41 -57.37
N LEU A 118 -4.05 -51.49 -57.65
CA LEU A 118 -3.08 -50.51 -57.20
C LEU A 118 -2.65 -49.62 -58.36
N PHE A 119 -2.46 -48.34 -58.05
CA PHE A 119 -2.03 -47.33 -59.01
C PHE A 119 -0.62 -46.87 -58.66
N ASP A 120 0.11 -46.38 -59.65
CA ASP A 120 1.42 -45.78 -59.40
C ASP A 120 1.28 -44.56 -58.45
N GLY A 121 2.31 -44.34 -57.64
CA GLY A 121 2.34 -43.32 -56.58
C GLY A 121 2.11 -43.86 -55.16
N ALA A 122 1.92 -42.94 -54.21
CA ALA A 122 1.82 -43.23 -52.79
C ALA A 122 0.40 -43.63 -52.36
N GLN A 123 0.26 -44.81 -51.74
CA GLN A 123 -1.01 -45.39 -51.30
C GLN A 123 -0.89 -46.04 -49.93
N THR A 124 -1.96 -46.01 -49.13
CA THR A 124 -1.98 -46.66 -47.81
C THR A 124 -2.78 -47.95 -47.87
N LEU A 125 -2.17 -49.07 -47.46
CA LEU A 125 -2.72 -50.42 -47.58
C LEU A 125 -2.44 -51.26 -46.33
N SER A 126 -3.32 -52.22 -46.05
CA SER A 126 -3.10 -53.17 -44.96
C SER A 126 -2.53 -54.49 -45.51
N ILE A 127 -1.34 -54.88 -45.04
CA ILE A 127 -0.71 -56.16 -45.38
C ILE A 127 -0.64 -57.00 -44.10
N SER A 128 -1.34 -58.14 -44.09
CA SER A 128 -1.39 -59.08 -42.96
C SER A 128 -1.79 -58.42 -41.62
N GLY A 129 -2.76 -57.48 -41.66
CA GLY A 129 -3.29 -56.78 -40.49
C GLY A 129 -2.42 -55.64 -39.96
N THR A 130 -1.37 -55.25 -40.70
CA THR A 130 -0.56 -54.06 -40.40
C THR A 130 -0.68 -53.05 -41.52
N GLU A 131 -0.86 -51.77 -41.18
CA GLU A 131 -0.94 -50.68 -42.16
C GLU A 131 0.45 -50.24 -42.65
N TYR A 132 0.55 -50.12 -43.97
CA TYR A 132 1.73 -49.73 -44.71
C TYR A 132 1.41 -48.55 -45.62
N ARG A 133 2.32 -47.58 -45.66
CA ARG A 133 2.43 -46.62 -46.75
C ARG A 133 3.29 -47.25 -47.84
N LEU A 134 2.73 -47.42 -49.02
CA LEU A 134 3.34 -48.05 -50.19
C LEU A 134 3.56 -46.98 -51.26
N TYR A 135 4.71 -47.00 -51.91
CA TYR A 135 4.93 -46.28 -53.16
C TYR A 135 5.15 -47.28 -54.28
N LEU A 136 4.27 -47.24 -55.29
CA LEU A 136 4.31 -48.12 -56.46
C LEU A 136 4.86 -47.37 -57.67
N ARG A 137 5.79 -47.98 -58.38
CA ARG A 137 6.25 -47.52 -59.70
C ARG A 137 6.21 -48.67 -60.70
N THR A 138 5.76 -48.40 -61.92
CA THR A 138 5.68 -49.41 -62.99
C THR A 138 6.69 -49.14 -64.10
N LEU A 139 7.58 -50.12 -64.35
CA LEU A 139 8.55 -50.09 -65.45
C LEU A 139 7.88 -50.33 -66.79
N SER A 140 8.44 -49.80 -67.89
CA SER A 140 7.90 -49.89 -69.26
C SER A 140 7.58 -51.31 -69.77
N GLU A 141 8.20 -52.32 -69.17
CA GLU A 141 7.94 -53.74 -69.43
C GLU A 141 6.69 -54.30 -68.70
N GLY A 142 5.97 -53.48 -67.94
CA GLY A 142 4.83 -53.89 -67.11
C GLY A 142 5.22 -54.56 -65.79
N LYS A 143 6.45 -54.33 -65.30
CA LYS A 143 6.92 -54.85 -64.02
C LYS A 143 6.71 -53.80 -62.92
N HIS A 144 6.01 -54.18 -61.86
CA HIS A 144 5.72 -53.31 -60.73
C HIS A 144 6.80 -53.43 -59.64
N ILE A 145 7.33 -52.30 -59.20
CA ILE A 145 8.26 -52.18 -58.07
C ILE A 145 7.55 -51.41 -56.98
N ALA A 146 7.48 -52.00 -55.78
CA ALA A 146 6.79 -51.38 -54.67
C ALA A 146 7.68 -51.31 -53.43
N VAL A 147 7.73 -50.13 -52.82
CA VAL A 147 8.44 -49.89 -51.55
C VAL A 147 7.41 -49.59 -50.48
N ALA A 148 7.52 -50.23 -49.32
CA ALA A 148 6.58 -50.04 -48.23
C ALA A 148 7.25 -49.69 -46.90
N GLN A 149 6.61 -48.83 -46.13
CA GLN A 149 6.98 -48.52 -44.76
C GLN A 149 5.77 -48.62 -43.84
N ARG A 150 5.97 -49.13 -42.62
CA ARG A 150 4.87 -49.26 -41.65
C ARG A 150 4.39 -47.88 -41.23
N MET A 151 3.07 -47.68 -41.25
CA MET A 151 2.47 -46.41 -40.84
C MET A 151 2.86 -46.03 -39.41
N LYS A 152 2.94 -47.01 -38.51
CA LYS A 152 3.41 -46.79 -37.11
C LYS A 152 4.83 -46.22 -37.00
N GLU A 153 5.72 -46.54 -37.95
CA GLU A 153 7.08 -45.99 -37.94
C GLU A 153 7.08 -44.54 -38.44
N ILE A 154 6.30 -44.25 -39.50
CA ILE A 154 6.08 -42.89 -40.01
C ILE A 154 5.47 -42.02 -38.91
N GLU A 155 4.40 -42.47 -38.27
CA GLU A 155 3.75 -41.76 -37.15
C GLU A 155 4.71 -41.46 -35.99
N LYS A 156 5.61 -42.40 -35.68
CA LYS A 156 6.59 -42.25 -34.61
C LYS A 156 7.61 -41.17 -34.94
N ILE A 157 8.13 -41.17 -36.16
CA ILE A 157 9.08 -40.16 -36.66
C ILE A 157 8.40 -38.79 -36.68
N ALA A 158 7.22 -38.69 -37.31
CA ALA A 158 6.45 -37.46 -37.41
C ALA A 158 6.08 -36.89 -36.03
N ARG A 159 5.67 -37.73 -35.08
CA ARG A 159 5.38 -37.29 -33.71
C ARG A 159 6.64 -36.78 -32.99
N GLN A 160 7.80 -37.42 -33.18
CA GLN A 160 9.05 -36.97 -32.57
C GLN A 160 9.49 -35.62 -33.14
N ALA A 161 9.42 -35.44 -34.45
CA ALA A 161 9.68 -34.17 -35.12
C ALA A 161 8.73 -33.06 -34.62
N ALA A 162 7.43 -33.34 -34.58
CA ALA A 162 6.42 -32.40 -34.12
C ALA A 162 6.59 -32.01 -32.64
N LEU A 163 6.94 -32.95 -31.77
CA LEU A 163 7.26 -32.66 -30.37
C LEU A 163 8.55 -31.81 -30.25
N ALA A 164 9.60 -32.14 -30.99
CA ALA A 164 10.85 -31.38 -30.98
C ALA A 164 10.63 -29.92 -31.42
N ALA A 165 9.74 -29.68 -32.39
CA ALA A 165 9.36 -28.33 -32.82
C ALA A 165 8.49 -27.59 -31.79
N THR A 166 7.59 -28.29 -31.10
CA THR A 166 6.56 -27.66 -30.25
C THR A 166 7.04 -27.38 -28.81
N LEU A 167 7.84 -28.26 -28.21
CA LEU A 167 8.29 -28.12 -26.81
C LEU A 167 9.03 -26.80 -26.51
N PRO A 168 10.00 -26.36 -27.34
CA PRO A 168 10.72 -25.10 -27.10
C PRO A 168 9.79 -23.88 -27.07
N LEU A 169 8.74 -23.87 -27.91
CA LEU A 169 7.75 -22.79 -27.96
C LEU A 169 6.94 -22.69 -26.67
N ILE A 170 6.50 -23.84 -26.14
CA ILE A 170 5.79 -23.91 -24.86
C ILE A 170 6.70 -23.38 -23.74
N GLY A 171 7.96 -23.82 -23.71
CA GLY A 171 8.93 -23.34 -22.73
C GLY A 171 9.18 -21.83 -22.80
N LEU A 172 9.33 -21.28 -24.02
CA LEU A 172 9.48 -19.84 -24.25
C LEU A 172 8.25 -19.06 -23.76
N SER A 173 7.04 -19.54 -24.04
CA SER A 173 5.80 -18.89 -23.62
C SER A 173 5.67 -18.83 -22.09
N ILE A 174 5.96 -19.94 -21.40
CA ILE A 174 5.95 -20.00 -19.93
C ILE A 174 6.97 -19.01 -19.36
N THR A 175 8.18 -18.97 -19.93
CA THR A 175 9.24 -18.05 -19.50
C THR A 175 8.83 -16.60 -19.66
N LEU A 176 8.28 -16.23 -20.82
CA LEU A 176 7.78 -14.88 -21.10
C LEU A 176 6.65 -14.49 -20.12
N PHE A 177 5.75 -15.43 -19.82
CA PHE A 177 4.68 -15.20 -18.85
C PHE A 177 5.24 -14.93 -17.44
N ILE A 178 6.22 -15.70 -16.97
CA ILE A 178 6.86 -15.48 -15.66
C ILE A 178 7.52 -14.10 -15.61
N ILE A 179 8.24 -13.70 -16.67
CA ILE A 179 8.88 -12.37 -16.76
C ILE A 179 7.82 -11.26 -16.71
N LEU A 180 6.76 -11.38 -17.49
CA LEU A 180 5.66 -10.39 -17.51
C LEU A 180 4.99 -10.29 -16.13
N ALA A 181 4.76 -11.42 -15.47
CA ALA A 181 4.17 -11.46 -14.13
C ALA A 181 5.08 -10.79 -13.09
N ALA A 182 6.39 -11.04 -13.15
CA ALA A 182 7.37 -10.41 -12.27
C ALA A 182 7.44 -8.88 -12.48
N LEU A 183 7.46 -8.42 -13.73
CA LEU A 183 7.44 -6.99 -14.08
C LEU A 183 6.18 -6.28 -13.54
N LEU A 184 5.01 -6.89 -13.74
CA LEU A 184 3.75 -6.35 -13.22
C LEU A 184 3.74 -6.30 -11.69
N TRP A 185 4.26 -7.33 -11.02
CA TRP A 185 4.34 -7.35 -9.57
C TRP A 185 5.29 -6.27 -9.02
N TYR A 186 6.46 -6.12 -9.63
CA TYR A 186 7.44 -5.09 -9.24
C TYR A 186 6.91 -3.67 -9.45
N SER A 187 6.21 -3.42 -10.57
CA SER A 187 5.58 -2.12 -10.89
C SER A 187 4.50 -1.71 -9.89
N MET A 188 3.82 -2.68 -9.25
CA MET A 188 2.71 -2.43 -8.32
C MET A 188 3.14 -2.30 -6.85
N LYS A 189 4.35 -2.75 -6.51
CA LYS A 189 4.94 -2.61 -5.17
C LYS A 189 4.98 -1.16 -4.66
N PRO A 190 5.44 -0.14 -5.43
CA PRO A 190 5.49 1.24 -4.95
C PRO A 190 4.11 1.84 -4.66
N ILE A 191 3.07 1.45 -5.42
CA ILE A 191 1.69 1.93 -5.18
C ILE A 191 1.16 1.47 -3.81
N HIS A 192 1.41 0.20 -3.46
CA HIS A 192 1.00 -0.34 -2.16
C HIS A 192 1.79 0.29 -1.01
N ALA A 193 3.09 0.56 -1.22
CA ALA A 193 3.93 1.25 -0.26
C ALA A 193 3.40 2.68 0.00
N LEU A 194 3.08 3.43 -1.07
CA LEU A 194 2.52 4.79 -0.97
C LEU A 194 1.17 4.80 -0.25
N THR A 195 0.29 3.84 -0.55
CA THR A 195 -1.01 3.71 0.14
C THR A 195 -0.84 3.40 1.63
N GLY A 196 0.13 2.54 1.97
CA GLY A 196 0.47 2.24 3.36
C GLY A 196 1.01 3.45 4.13
N GLN A 197 1.85 4.27 3.48
CA GLN A 197 2.34 5.52 4.06
C GLN A 197 1.21 6.53 4.29
N LEU A 198 0.31 6.69 3.31
CA LEU A 198 -0.85 7.59 3.43
C LEU A 198 -1.81 7.16 4.55
N ASN A 199 -2.11 5.86 4.69
CA ASN A 199 -3.04 5.36 5.72
C ASN A 199 -2.48 5.40 7.15
N ARG A 200 -1.15 5.44 7.31
CA ARG A 200 -0.49 5.53 8.62
C ARG A 200 -0.24 6.97 9.05
N ARG A 201 -0.56 7.91 8.19
CA ARG A 201 -0.28 9.32 8.40
C ARG A 201 -1.29 9.93 9.36
N ALA A 202 -0.80 10.63 10.37
CA ALA A 202 -1.68 11.38 11.27
C ALA A 202 -2.38 12.49 10.47
N PRO A 203 -3.63 12.85 10.79
CA PRO A 203 -4.38 13.92 10.11
C PRO A 203 -3.64 15.26 10.06
N GLU A 204 -2.73 15.51 11.01
CA GLU A 204 -1.99 16.76 11.15
C GLU A 204 -0.60 16.74 10.49
N ASP A 205 -0.16 15.60 9.95
CA ASP A 205 1.14 15.48 9.31
C ASP A 205 1.09 16.00 7.86
N LEU A 206 1.68 17.18 7.65
CA LEU A 206 1.73 17.90 6.37
C LEU A 206 3.10 17.79 5.66
N THR A 207 4.02 16.95 6.14
CA THR A 207 5.32 16.71 5.45
C THR A 207 5.16 16.31 3.96
N PRO A 208 5.97 16.83 3.03
CA PRO A 208 5.88 16.41 1.64
C PRO A 208 6.19 14.92 1.48
N ILE A 209 5.49 14.25 0.56
CA ILE A 209 5.82 12.88 0.17
C ILE A 209 7.09 12.93 -0.70
N ASP A 210 8.10 12.14 -0.32
CA ASP A 210 9.34 12.01 -1.07
C ASP A 210 9.08 11.32 -2.43
N PRO A 211 9.38 11.98 -3.56
CA PRO A 211 9.22 11.40 -4.89
C PRO A 211 10.30 10.35 -5.24
N SER A 212 11.36 10.21 -4.42
CA SER A 212 12.50 9.35 -4.72
C SER A 212 12.11 7.87 -4.81
N GLY A 213 12.44 7.24 -5.94
CA GLY A 213 12.17 5.82 -6.17
C GLY A 213 10.73 5.50 -6.63
N LEU A 214 9.91 6.51 -6.92
CA LEU A 214 8.58 6.32 -7.50
C LEU A 214 8.65 6.28 -9.05
N PRO A 215 7.79 5.48 -9.70
CA PRO A 215 7.62 5.49 -11.15
C PRO A 215 7.23 6.87 -11.67
N THR A 216 7.67 7.19 -12.89
CA THR A 216 7.40 8.46 -13.57
C THR A 216 5.91 8.79 -13.69
N GLU A 217 5.06 7.76 -13.76
CA GLU A 217 3.61 7.87 -13.87
C GLU A 217 2.96 8.35 -12.57
N LEU A 218 3.59 8.12 -11.41
CA LEU A 218 3.07 8.56 -10.11
C LEU A 218 3.52 9.97 -9.73
N LEU A 219 4.57 10.50 -10.36
CA LEU A 219 5.12 11.83 -10.05
C LEU A 219 4.07 12.95 -10.15
N PRO A 220 3.20 13.02 -11.19
CA PRO A 220 2.18 14.06 -11.27
C PRO A 220 1.16 13.99 -10.13
N MET A 221 0.77 12.78 -9.72
CA MET A 221 -0.17 12.56 -8.61
C MET A 221 0.45 12.96 -7.28
N VAL A 222 1.71 12.58 -7.03
CA VAL A 222 2.45 12.98 -5.83
C VAL A 222 2.67 14.49 -5.79
N SER A 223 2.99 15.11 -6.93
CA SER A 223 3.12 16.56 -7.04
C SER A 223 1.80 17.27 -6.72
N ALA A 224 0.68 16.80 -7.26
CA ALA A 224 -0.64 17.35 -6.95
C ALA A 224 -0.99 17.21 -5.47
N PHE A 225 -0.69 16.06 -4.86
CA PHE A 225 -0.92 15.82 -3.43
C PHE A 225 -0.05 16.73 -2.56
N ASN A 226 1.25 16.82 -2.85
CA ASN A 226 2.16 17.73 -2.17
C ASN A 226 1.72 19.19 -2.31
N GLY A 227 1.16 19.58 -3.46
CA GLY A 227 0.56 20.90 -3.66
C GLY A 227 -0.62 21.17 -2.74
N VAL A 228 -1.50 20.18 -2.51
CA VAL A 228 -2.60 20.28 -1.54
C VAL A 228 -2.06 20.41 -0.11
N LEU A 229 -1.09 19.57 0.28
CA LEU A 229 -0.46 19.64 1.61
C LEU A 229 0.15 21.02 1.86
N SER A 230 0.91 21.54 0.88
CA SER A 230 1.51 22.87 0.95
C SER A 230 0.44 23.97 1.09
N ARG A 231 -0.68 23.88 0.36
CA ARG A 231 -1.77 24.84 0.48
C ARG A 231 -2.45 24.80 1.85
N ILE A 232 -2.60 23.61 2.44
CA ILE A 232 -3.13 23.46 3.80
C ILE A 232 -2.17 24.09 4.81
N ASP A 233 -0.87 23.85 4.68
CA ASP A 233 0.14 24.43 5.57
C ASP A 233 0.14 25.96 5.48
N GLU A 234 0.09 26.53 4.27
CA GLU A 234 -0.04 27.98 4.08
C GLU A 234 -1.29 28.56 4.76
N LEU A 235 -2.44 27.89 4.63
CA LEU A 235 -3.69 28.34 5.26
C LEU A 235 -3.56 28.32 6.79
N ARG A 236 -2.97 27.27 7.35
CA ARG A 236 -2.72 27.15 8.80
C ARG A 236 -1.79 28.24 9.31
N GLN A 237 -0.71 28.53 8.57
CA GLN A 237 0.22 29.61 8.93
C GLN A 237 -0.44 31.00 8.85
N ARG A 238 -1.33 31.23 7.88
CA ARG A 238 -2.12 32.48 7.78
C ARG A 238 -3.09 32.60 8.95
N GLU A 239 -3.77 31.53 9.33
CA GLU A 239 -4.66 31.52 10.50
C GLU A 239 -3.89 31.82 11.79
N SER A 240 -2.70 31.22 11.97
CA SER A 240 -1.84 31.48 13.14
C SER A 240 -1.40 32.95 13.22
N ARG A 241 -0.96 33.53 12.10
CA ARG A 241 -0.62 34.97 12.03
C ARG A 241 -1.83 35.85 12.34
N PHE A 242 -2.99 35.55 11.76
CA PHE A 242 -4.22 36.31 12.03
C PHE A 242 -4.60 36.29 13.51
N VAL A 243 -4.50 35.13 14.18
CA VAL A 243 -4.73 35.02 15.64
C VAL A 243 -3.70 35.82 16.42
N ALA A 244 -2.42 35.81 15.98
CA ALA A 244 -1.37 36.58 16.64
C ALA A 244 -1.61 38.09 16.51
N ASP A 245 -1.96 38.57 15.32
CA ASP A 245 -2.24 39.98 15.04
C ASP A 245 -3.49 40.45 15.80
N ALA A 246 -4.57 39.67 15.75
CA ALA A 246 -5.78 39.94 16.53
C ALA A 246 -5.49 40.03 18.04
N ALA A 247 -4.51 39.25 18.55
CA ALA A 247 -4.10 39.36 19.94
C ALA A 247 -3.53 40.72 20.31
N HIS A 248 -2.64 41.25 19.46
CA HIS A 248 -2.02 42.55 19.67
C HIS A 248 -3.04 43.68 19.50
N GLU A 249 -3.84 43.61 18.44
CA GLU A 249 -4.87 44.62 18.14
C GLU A 249 -5.99 44.68 19.18
N LEU A 250 -6.32 43.57 19.86
CA LEU A 250 -7.30 43.58 20.95
C LEU A 250 -6.69 44.00 22.30
N ARG A 251 -5.42 43.72 22.55
CA ARG A 251 -4.76 44.07 23.83
C ARG A 251 -4.57 45.57 24.00
N SER A 252 -4.21 46.27 22.93
CA SER A 252 -4.01 47.73 22.93
C SER A 252 -5.25 48.55 23.36
N PRO A 253 -6.45 48.36 22.77
CA PRO A 253 -7.65 49.09 23.18
C PRO A 253 -8.11 48.71 24.59
N LEU A 254 -7.94 47.45 25.00
CA LEU A 254 -8.25 47.02 26.37
C LEU A 254 -7.33 47.68 27.40
N ALA A 255 -6.02 47.77 27.11
CA ALA A 255 -5.08 48.49 27.97
C ALA A 255 -5.42 50.00 28.08
N ALA A 256 -5.84 50.62 26.97
CA ALA A 256 -6.29 52.00 26.97
C ALA A 256 -7.56 52.20 27.83
N LEU A 257 -8.53 51.28 27.74
CA LEU A 257 -9.73 51.29 28.57
C LEU A 257 -9.39 51.10 30.06
N SER A 258 -8.48 50.18 30.40
CA SER A 258 -7.99 50.01 31.78
C SER A 258 -7.34 51.28 32.33
N LEU A 259 -6.49 51.95 31.54
CA LEU A 259 -5.86 53.22 31.93
C LEU A 259 -6.88 54.36 32.12
N GLN A 260 -7.91 54.43 31.27
CA GLN A 260 -8.99 55.39 31.45
C GLN A 260 -9.81 55.11 32.72
N ALA A 261 -10.11 53.85 33.00
CA ALA A 261 -10.78 53.45 34.24
C ALA A 261 -9.93 53.81 35.48
N GLU A 262 -8.62 53.56 35.45
CA GLU A 262 -7.70 53.93 36.54
C GLU A 262 -7.64 55.45 36.77
N ARG A 263 -7.68 56.25 35.69
CA ARG A 263 -7.74 57.72 35.79
C ARG A 263 -9.07 58.20 36.37
N LEU A 264 -10.19 57.59 35.97
CA LEU A 264 -11.50 57.92 36.54
C LEU A 264 -11.55 57.63 38.04
N GLU A 265 -10.94 56.54 38.49
CA GLU A 265 -10.91 56.16 39.91
C GLU A 265 -10.11 57.14 40.78
N LYS A 266 -9.06 57.75 40.21
CA LYS A 266 -8.25 58.79 40.86
C LYS A 266 -8.91 60.18 40.82
N SER A 267 -10.06 60.32 40.15
CA SER A 267 -10.81 61.57 40.06
C SER A 267 -11.65 61.82 41.32
N ALA A 268 -11.98 63.07 41.61
CA ALA A 268 -12.91 63.43 42.69
C ALA A 268 -14.35 63.08 42.29
N LEU A 269 -14.72 61.81 42.45
CA LEU A 269 -16.05 61.26 42.16
C LEU A 269 -16.90 61.18 43.44
N ASN A 270 -18.22 61.27 43.28
CA ASN A 270 -19.18 60.92 44.34
C ASN A 270 -19.17 59.40 44.60
N ASP A 271 -19.69 58.96 45.75
CA ASP A 271 -19.62 57.56 46.17
C ASP A 271 -20.32 56.58 45.20
N GLU A 272 -21.37 57.04 44.52
CA GLU A 272 -22.11 56.27 43.53
C GLU A 272 -21.30 56.08 42.23
N ALA A 273 -20.63 57.13 41.73
CA ALA A 273 -19.76 57.02 40.56
C ALA A 273 -18.47 56.25 40.86
N LYS A 274 -17.94 56.30 42.09
CA LYS A 274 -16.82 55.43 42.50
C LYS A 274 -17.18 53.96 42.36
N LYS A 275 -18.36 53.55 42.86
CA LYS A 275 -18.84 52.16 42.69
C LYS A 275 -18.93 51.76 41.22
N GLN A 276 -19.53 52.61 40.38
CA GLN A 276 -19.67 52.33 38.94
C GLN A 276 -18.31 52.20 38.23
N VAL A 277 -17.32 53.03 38.59
CA VAL A 277 -15.96 52.94 38.04
C VAL A 277 -15.24 51.67 38.51
N THR A 278 -15.42 51.26 39.77
CA THR A 278 -14.90 49.99 40.27
C THR A 278 -15.50 48.80 39.51
N ASP A 279 -16.83 48.80 39.31
CA ASP A 279 -17.52 47.74 38.55
C ASP A 279 -17.09 47.70 37.07
N LEU A 280 -16.87 48.87 36.47
CA LEU A 280 -16.33 48.99 35.11
C LEU A 280 -14.91 48.42 35.03
N ARG A 281 -14.03 48.73 35.99
CA ARG A 281 -12.66 48.20 36.03
C ARG A 281 -12.65 46.67 36.15
N VAL A 282 -13.46 46.12 37.04
CA VAL A 282 -13.63 44.66 37.19
C VAL A 282 -14.13 44.02 35.88
N SER A 283 -15.00 44.71 35.14
CA SER A 283 -15.51 44.24 33.86
C SER A 283 -14.47 44.28 32.74
N ILE A 284 -13.67 45.35 32.67
CA ILE A 284 -12.55 45.49 31.70
C ILE A 284 -11.48 44.43 31.99
N ASP A 285 -11.08 44.24 33.25
CA ASP A 285 -10.08 43.23 33.63
C ASP A 285 -10.56 41.81 33.27
N ARG A 286 -11.86 41.53 33.44
CA ARG A 286 -12.47 40.27 33.02
C ARG A 286 -12.41 40.07 31.52
N ALA A 287 -12.73 41.10 30.73
CA ALA A 287 -12.66 41.06 29.27
C ALA A 287 -11.21 40.85 28.78
N THR A 288 -10.24 41.53 29.40
CA THR A 288 -8.81 41.37 29.09
C THR A 288 -8.30 39.96 29.36
N ARG A 289 -8.69 39.36 30.48
CA ARG A 289 -8.37 37.97 30.80
C ARG A 289 -9.01 37.00 29.80
N LEU A 290 -10.28 37.22 29.43
CA LEU A 290 -11.01 36.37 28.49
C LEU A 290 -10.37 36.36 27.10
N VAL A 291 -10.08 37.55 26.56
CA VAL A 291 -9.43 37.71 25.26
C VAL A 291 -8.06 37.04 25.28
N SER A 292 -7.25 37.30 26.30
CA SER A 292 -5.92 36.69 26.43
C SER A 292 -5.97 35.16 26.44
N GLN A 293 -6.91 34.57 27.18
CA GLN A 293 -7.06 33.11 27.24
C GLN A 293 -7.60 32.51 25.94
N LEU A 294 -8.51 33.18 25.25
CA LEU A 294 -9.02 32.73 23.95
C LEU A 294 -7.91 32.69 22.90
N LEU A 295 -7.06 33.73 22.89
CA LEU A 295 -5.93 33.81 21.97
C LEU A 295 -4.86 32.78 22.30
N SER A 296 -4.59 32.55 23.59
CA SER A 296 -3.69 31.47 24.03
C SER A 296 -4.21 30.08 23.62
N LEU A 297 -5.52 29.83 23.78
CA LEU A 297 -6.15 28.59 23.32
C LEU A 297 -6.01 28.41 21.81
N LYS A 298 -6.28 29.47 21.03
CA LYS A 298 -6.15 29.41 19.56
C LYS A 298 -4.71 29.20 19.11
N ARG A 299 -3.74 29.86 19.75
CA ARG A 299 -2.31 29.62 19.50
C ARG A 299 -1.90 28.18 19.82
N ALA A 300 -2.41 27.62 20.91
CA ALA A 300 -2.17 26.22 21.28
C ALA A 300 -2.71 25.23 20.23
N GLN A 301 -3.85 25.53 19.60
CA GLN A 301 -4.43 24.73 18.50
C GLN A 301 -3.61 24.84 17.20
N LEU A 302 -3.10 26.02 16.89
CA LEU A 302 -2.46 26.31 15.60
C LEU A 302 -0.97 25.96 15.54
N ASN A 303 -0.22 26.13 16.64
CA ASN A 303 1.21 25.86 16.68
C ASN A 303 1.52 24.38 16.96
N GLN A 304 1.74 23.59 15.90
CA GLN A 304 2.23 22.20 16.02
C GLN A 304 3.63 21.98 15.42
N ASN A 305 4.30 23.02 14.92
CA ASN A 305 5.63 22.86 14.30
C ASN A 305 6.62 22.20 15.29
N LYS A 306 7.32 21.18 14.81
CA LYS A 306 8.24 20.34 15.60
C LYS A 306 9.64 20.95 15.75
N GLU A 307 10.03 21.86 14.85
CA GLU A 307 11.44 22.24 14.67
C GLU A 307 12.02 23.17 15.76
N ASP A 308 11.17 23.85 16.56
CA ASP A 308 11.61 24.77 17.64
C ASP A 308 11.23 24.30 19.06
N ARG A 309 10.92 23.02 19.25
CA ARG A 309 10.46 22.49 20.55
C ARG A 309 11.65 22.27 21.51
N LYS A 310 11.88 23.21 22.42
CA LYS A 310 12.73 22.98 23.61
C LYS A 310 11.99 22.10 24.62
N GLU A 311 12.64 21.02 25.04
CA GLU A 311 12.15 20.18 26.14
C GLU A 311 12.16 20.97 27.45
N ALA A 312 11.11 20.80 28.26
CA ALA A 312 10.96 21.53 29.51
C ALA A 312 11.89 20.97 30.59
N LEU A 313 12.60 21.86 31.28
CA LEU A 313 13.24 21.56 32.56
C LEU A 313 12.18 21.63 33.65
N LEU A 314 11.78 20.46 34.17
CA LEU A 314 10.57 20.32 34.98
C LEU A 314 10.61 21.21 36.23
N SER A 315 11.67 21.10 37.03
CA SER A 315 11.83 21.82 38.30
C SER A 315 11.96 23.34 38.09
N GLN A 316 12.64 23.78 37.05
CA GLN A 316 12.76 25.21 36.70
C GLN A 316 11.41 25.77 36.25
N THR A 317 10.68 25.03 35.42
CA THR A 317 9.35 25.41 34.96
C THR A 317 8.37 25.53 36.14
N LEU A 318 8.37 24.56 37.06
CA LEU A 318 7.50 24.60 38.25
C LEU A 318 7.83 25.81 39.13
N THR A 319 9.12 26.05 39.41
CA THR A 319 9.58 27.21 40.19
C THR A 319 9.08 28.53 39.59
N ALA A 320 9.26 28.72 38.27
CA ALA A 320 8.80 29.93 37.58
C ALA A 320 7.27 30.12 37.67
N VAL A 321 6.49 29.03 37.65
CA VAL A 321 5.04 29.13 37.83
C VAL A 321 4.69 29.49 39.27
N ILE A 322 5.34 28.87 40.27
CA ILE A 322 5.12 29.17 41.69
C ILE A 322 5.42 30.65 41.97
N GLU A 323 6.53 31.19 41.47
CA GLU A 323 6.88 32.60 41.60
C GLU A 323 5.78 33.52 41.05
N GLN A 324 5.15 33.15 39.94
CA GLN A 324 4.09 33.97 39.33
C GLN A 324 2.79 33.98 40.14
N ILE A 325 2.44 32.87 40.79
CA ILE A 325 1.18 32.73 41.54
C ILE A 325 1.32 32.99 43.04
N TRP A 326 2.54 33.11 43.55
CA TRP A 326 2.85 33.25 44.97
C TRP A 326 2.05 34.36 45.65
N ALA A 327 1.98 35.54 45.05
CA ALA A 327 1.26 36.69 45.61
C ALA A 327 -0.25 36.42 45.77
N GLU A 328 -0.87 35.64 44.87
CA GLU A 328 -2.28 35.25 45.01
C GLU A 328 -2.47 34.16 46.07
N ALA A 329 -1.53 33.21 46.17
CA ALA A 329 -1.54 32.17 47.20
C ALA A 329 -1.40 32.76 48.60
N GLU A 330 -0.43 33.66 48.81
CA GLU A 330 -0.18 34.35 50.08
C GLU A 330 -1.40 35.16 50.53
N LYS A 331 -2.03 35.89 49.60
CA LYS A 331 -3.26 36.67 49.88
C LYS A 331 -4.43 35.80 50.37
N LYS A 332 -4.49 34.53 49.97
CA LYS A 332 -5.51 33.56 50.41
C LYS A 332 -5.01 32.62 51.52
N ASN A 333 -3.81 32.86 52.05
CA ASN A 333 -3.16 32.01 53.03
C ASN A 333 -3.13 30.53 52.58
N THR A 334 -2.90 30.29 51.28
CA THR A 334 -2.85 28.95 50.69
C THR A 334 -1.44 28.41 50.74
N GLU A 335 -1.25 27.23 51.32
CA GLU A 335 0.04 26.53 51.35
C GLU A 335 0.29 25.81 50.01
N ILE A 336 1.46 26.00 49.41
CA ILE A 336 1.91 25.27 48.22
C ILE A 336 2.95 24.24 48.64
N GLU A 337 2.69 22.96 48.40
CA GLU A 337 3.60 21.86 48.72
C GLU A 337 4.09 21.19 47.43
N VAL A 338 5.38 20.84 47.41
CA VAL A 338 6.01 20.13 46.30
C VAL A 338 6.58 18.82 46.83
N LEU A 339 6.11 17.68 46.31
CA LEU A 339 6.45 16.36 46.83
C LEU A 339 7.21 15.50 45.81
N ARG A 340 8.18 14.72 46.31
CA ARG A 340 9.01 13.74 45.57
C ARG A 340 9.91 14.33 44.48
N PHE A 341 10.01 15.65 44.37
CA PHE A 341 10.95 16.29 43.43
C PHE A 341 12.40 16.05 43.85
N ASP A 342 12.73 16.19 45.13
CA ASP A 342 14.09 15.93 45.64
C ASP A 342 14.51 14.45 45.48
N GLU A 343 13.55 13.52 45.43
CA GLU A 343 13.80 12.09 45.26
C GLU A 343 14.00 11.70 43.79
N LEU A 344 13.22 12.30 42.89
CA LEU A 344 13.14 11.91 41.47
C LEU A 344 13.91 12.85 40.54
N ASP A 345 14.15 14.10 40.93
CA ASP A 345 14.94 15.12 40.22
C ASP A 345 15.87 15.88 41.20
N PRO A 346 16.81 15.19 41.87
CA PRO A 346 17.66 15.79 42.91
C PRO A 346 18.54 16.95 42.42
N ASP A 347 18.90 16.95 41.13
CA ASP A 347 19.74 17.99 40.52
C ASP A 347 18.92 19.13 39.90
N GLY A 348 17.58 19.05 39.90
CA GLY A 348 16.68 20.06 39.34
C GLY A 348 16.79 20.23 37.81
N ASN A 349 17.37 19.25 37.12
CA ASN A 349 17.75 19.31 35.71
C ASN A 349 17.04 18.26 34.85
N ALA A 350 16.05 17.55 35.40
CA ALA A 350 15.28 16.59 34.63
C ALA A 350 14.53 17.28 33.47
N THR A 351 14.81 16.82 32.25
CA THR A 351 14.06 17.21 31.06
C THR A 351 12.89 16.25 30.85
N VAL A 352 11.73 16.81 30.53
CA VAL A 352 10.56 16.05 30.12
C VAL A 352 10.28 16.33 28.65
N SER A 353 9.86 15.31 27.90
CA SER A 353 9.48 15.47 26.49
C SER A 353 8.11 16.13 26.34
N VAL A 354 8.00 17.34 26.86
CA VAL A 354 6.90 18.31 26.80
C VAL A 354 7.55 19.65 26.48
N VAL A 355 6.92 20.48 25.65
CA VAL A 355 7.44 21.82 25.33
C VAL A 355 7.40 22.70 26.59
N GLU A 356 8.48 23.42 26.87
CA GLU A 356 8.64 24.30 28.05
C GLU A 356 7.45 25.26 28.26
N ASP A 357 7.11 26.07 27.25
CA ASP A 357 5.98 27.01 27.30
C ASP A 357 4.62 26.32 27.53
N ASP A 358 4.45 25.12 26.96
CA ASP A 358 3.21 24.36 27.10
C ASP A 358 3.09 23.82 28.54
N LEU A 359 4.18 23.27 29.10
CA LEU A 359 4.21 22.78 30.49
C LEU A 359 3.98 23.93 31.48
N PHE A 360 4.63 25.07 31.28
CA PHE A 360 4.42 26.27 32.08
C PHE A 360 2.94 26.66 32.11
N SER A 361 2.31 26.76 30.94
CA SER A 361 0.90 27.12 30.82
C SER A 361 -0.03 26.08 31.44
N ILE A 362 0.27 24.78 31.31
CA ILE A 362 -0.50 23.70 31.95
C ILE A 362 -0.48 23.86 33.48
N LEU A 363 0.72 23.89 34.07
CA LEU A 363 0.90 23.98 35.53
C LEU A 363 0.28 25.25 36.09
N ARG A 364 0.49 26.38 35.40
CA ARG A 364 -0.09 27.67 35.77
C ARG A 364 -1.62 27.61 35.82
N ASN A 365 -2.27 27.10 34.78
CA ASN A 365 -3.73 27.02 34.77
C ASN A 365 -4.29 26.07 35.84
N LEU A 366 -3.58 24.98 36.15
CA LEU A 366 -3.98 24.05 37.20
C LEU A 366 -3.85 24.65 38.59
N MET A 367 -2.70 25.23 38.91
CA MET A 367 -2.45 25.83 40.21
C MET A 367 -3.27 27.12 40.43
N GLU A 368 -3.44 27.97 39.41
CA GLU A 368 -4.35 29.12 39.49
C GLU A 368 -5.79 28.67 39.77
N ASN A 369 -6.26 27.59 39.13
CA ASN A 369 -7.59 27.05 39.42
C ASN A 369 -7.67 26.53 40.85
N ALA A 370 -6.68 25.76 41.32
CA ALA A 370 -6.64 25.24 42.68
C ALA A 370 -6.73 26.37 43.72
N ILE A 371 -5.86 27.39 43.62
CA ILE A 371 -5.86 28.56 44.53
C ILE A 371 -7.20 29.30 44.48
N LYS A 372 -7.78 29.42 43.29
CA LYS A 372 -8.99 30.23 43.09
C LYS A 372 -10.26 29.58 43.62
N TYR A 373 -10.44 28.28 43.43
CA TYR A 373 -11.63 27.54 43.88
C TYR A 373 -11.52 27.02 45.31
N CYS A 374 -10.32 26.97 45.88
CA CYS A 374 -10.14 26.62 47.28
C CYS A 374 -10.54 27.76 48.25
N PRO A 375 -11.07 27.41 49.44
CA PRO A 375 -11.27 28.36 50.53
C PRO A 375 -9.94 28.91 51.09
N GLU A 376 -10.01 29.94 51.91
CA GLU A 376 -8.83 30.50 52.60
C GLU A 376 -8.20 29.45 53.55
N GLY A 377 -6.87 29.39 53.65
CA GLY A 377 -6.18 28.39 54.48
C GLY A 377 -6.07 27.00 53.85
N SER A 378 -6.24 26.90 52.53
CA SER A 378 -6.18 25.62 51.81
C SER A 378 -4.76 25.21 51.47
N LYS A 379 -4.60 23.98 50.97
CA LYS A 379 -3.33 23.41 50.54
C LYS A 379 -3.42 22.92 49.10
N VAL A 380 -2.42 23.27 48.30
CA VAL A 380 -2.25 22.81 46.92
C VAL A 380 -0.93 22.08 46.83
N THR A 381 -0.97 20.81 46.44
CA THR A 381 0.20 19.95 46.37
C THR A 381 0.49 19.56 44.92
N VAL A 382 1.76 19.71 44.51
CA VAL A 382 2.29 19.22 43.23
C VAL A 382 3.23 18.06 43.53
N GLU A 383 2.94 16.90 42.98
CA GLU A 383 3.64 15.66 43.31
C GLU A 383 4.16 14.97 42.05
N LEU A 384 5.45 14.71 42.01
CA LEU A 384 6.09 13.97 40.91
C LEU A 384 5.96 12.47 41.16
N LEU A 385 5.33 11.75 40.22
CA LEU A 385 5.16 10.30 40.32
C LEU A 385 6.24 9.53 39.56
N SER A 386 6.64 10.03 38.38
CA SER A 386 7.63 9.41 37.51
C SER A 386 8.13 10.40 36.45
N LEU A 387 9.39 10.28 36.04
CA LEU A 387 9.97 11.02 34.91
C LEU A 387 9.85 10.25 33.58
N SER A 388 9.85 8.92 33.61
CA SER A 388 9.79 8.08 32.41
C SER A 388 9.00 6.78 32.67
N PRO A 389 7.74 6.68 32.20
CA PRO A 389 6.97 7.74 31.52
C PRO A 389 6.62 8.89 32.49
N PHE A 390 6.69 10.13 31.99
CA PHE A 390 6.37 11.33 32.77
C PHE A 390 4.95 11.26 33.34
N LYS A 391 4.82 11.40 34.67
CA LYS A 391 3.55 11.44 35.41
C LYS A 391 3.67 12.42 36.59
N LEU A 392 2.73 13.36 36.67
CA LEU A 392 2.64 14.42 37.69
C LEU A 392 1.22 14.50 38.23
N ASN A 393 1.08 14.66 39.53
CA ASN A 393 -0.18 14.95 40.20
C ASN A 393 -0.22 16.42 40.65
N VAL A 394 -1.37 17.06 40.45
CA VAL A 394 -1.70 18.34 41.08
C VAL A 394 -3.00 18.15 41.83
N TYR A 395 -2.99 18.36 43.14
CA TYR A 395 -4.20 18.20 43.95
C TYR A 395 -4.39 19.29 44.99
N ASP A 396 -5.65 19.53 45.33
CA ASP A 396 -6.07 20.52 46.32
C ASP A 396 -7.06 19.93 47.33
N ASN A 397 -7.22 20.59 48.47
CA ASN A 397 -8.18 20.23 49.52
C ASN A 397 -9.49 21.07 49.49
N GLY A 398 -9.89 21.52 48.31
CA GLY A 398 -11.09 22.31 48.08
C GLY A 398 -12.39 21.50 47.94
N TYR A 399 -13.39 22.11 47.29
CA TYR A 399 -14.71 21.50 47.10
C TYR A 399 -14.73 20.38 46.03
N GLY A 400 -13.67 20.27 45.22
CA GLY A 400 -13.61 19.33 44.10
C GLY A 400 -14.57 19.66 42.95
N ILE A 401 -14.68 18.73 42.00
CA ILE A 401 -15.59 18.81 40.85
C ILE A 401 -16.59 17.64 40.88
N PRO A 402 -17.91 17.90 40.83
CA PRO A 402 -18.94 16.86 40.73
C PRO A 402 -18.68 15.91 39.55
N ILE A 403 -18.98 14.62 39.71
CA ILE A 403 -18.67 13.58 38.70
C ILE A 403 -19.33 13.91 37.35
N GLU A 404 -20.56 14.41 37.37
CA GLU A 404 -21.34 14.82 36.20
C GLU A 404 -20.74 15.98 35.41
N ASP A 405 -19.89 16.79 36.04
CA ASP A 405 -19.23 17.94 35.41
C ASP A 405 -17.83 17.62 34.91
N ARG A 406 -17.21 16.49 35.33
CA ARG A 406 -15.80 16.17 35.04
C ARG A 406 -15.47 16.09 33.56
N ASP A 407 -16.39 15.64 32.72
CA ASP A 407 -16.17 15.60 31.28
C ASP A 407 -16.31 16.98 30.64
N ARG A 408 -17.23 17.79 31.17
CA ARG A 408 -17.61 19.10 30.62
C ARG A 408 -16.71 20.24 31.08
N VAL A 409 -15.98 20.10 32.20
CA VAL A 409 -15.03 21.12 32.66
C VAL A 409 -13.89 21.38 31.68
N PHE A 410 -13.66 20.49 30.73
CA PHE A 410 -12.72 20.71 29.64
C PHE A 410 -13.32 21.43 28.42
N ASP A 411 -14.63 21.66 28.39
CA ASP A 411 -15.29 22.39 27.31
C ASP A 411 -15.01 23.90 27.44
N PRO A 412 -14.70 24.61 26.34
CA PRO A 412 -14.51 26.05 26.38
C PRO A 412 -15.72 26.78 26.96
N PHE A 413 -15.47 27.71 27.89
CA PHE A 413 -16.48 28.53 28.58
C PHE A 413 -17.39 27.79 29.55
N TYR A 414 -17.20 26.47 29.75
CA TYR A 414 -17.99 25.74 30.72
C TYR A 414 -17.59 26.06 32.16
N ARG A 415 -18.58 26.15 33.05
CA ARG A 415 -18.39 26.43 34.48
C ARG A 415 -19.46 25.73 35.31
N VAL A 416 -19.04 25.15 36.43
CA VAL A 416 -19.96 24.64 37.45
C VAL A 416 -20.71 25.81 38.09
N LEU A 417 -22.05 25.78 38.00
CA LEU A 417 -22.93 26.80 38.56
C LEU A 417 -22.90 26.74 40.10
N GLY A 418 -23.03 27.90 40.77
CA GLY A 418 -23.10 27.96 42.24
C GLY A 418 -21.77 28.12 42.99
N THR A 419 -20.63 28.16 42.30
CA THR A 419 -19.30 28.31 42.94
C THR A 419 -18.96 29.73 43.41
N GLY A 420 -19.70 30.77 42.99
CA GLY A 420 -19.47 32.17 43.40
C GLY A 420 -18.16 32.82 42.94
N VAL A 421 -17.25 32.05 42.32
CA VAL A 421 -15.90 32.46 41.93
C VAL A 421 -15.90 33.06 40.51
N THR A 422 -15.27 34.22 40.29
CA THR A 422 -15.27 34.88 38.97
C THR A 422 -14.22 34.29 38.02
N GLY A 423 -14.60 33.51 37.00
CA GLY A 423 -13.68 32.90 36.03
C GLY A 423 -14.23 32.82 34.60
N THR A 424 -13.36 32.53 33.63
CA THR A 424 -13.66 32.52 32.18
C THR A 424 -14.05 31.15 31.64
N GLY A 425 -13.77 30.06 32.36
CA GLY A 425 -14.02 28.68 31.90
C GLY A 425 -13.07 28.20 30.80
N LEU A 426 -11.95 28.89 30.55
CA LEU A 426 -11.00 28.52 29.50
C LEU A 426 -9.77 27.75 30.01
N GLY A 427 -9.45 27.82 31.30
CA GLY A 427 -8.21 27.27 31.85
C GLY A 427 -8.08 25.76 31.64
N MET A 428 -9.11 24.97 31.95
CA MET A 428 -9.09 23.52 31.76
C MET A 428 -9.11 23.12 30.28
N ALA A 429 -9.81 23.89 29.43
CA ALA A 429 -9.77 23.69 27.97
C ALA A 429 -8.36 23.92 27.39
N ILE A 430 -7.62 24.92 27.90
CA ILE A 430 -6.21 25.16 27.56
C ILE A 430 -5.35 23.97 28.01
N VAL A 431 -5.51 23.51 29.25
CA VAL A 431 -4.77 22.35 29.78
C VAL A 431 -5.01 21.11 28.93
N LYS A 432 -6.26 20.81 28.56
CA LYS A 432 -6.59 19.68 27.67
C LYS A 432 -5.92 19.80 26.31
N THR A 433 -6.04 20.96 25.67
CA THR A 433 -5.45 21.20 24.34
C THR A 433 -3.93 21.03 24.35
N LEU A 434 -3.26 21.57 25.37
CA LEU A 434 -1.80 21.48 25.50
C LEU A 434 -1.33 20.08 25.90
N ALA A 435 -2.10 19.36 26.72
CA ALA A 435 -1.80 17.97 27.06
C ALA A 435 -1.90 17.07 25.84
N GLU A 436 -3.01 17.14 25.08
CA GLU A 436 -3.20 16.37 23.84
C GLU A 436 -2.10 16.67 22.82
N LYS A 437 -1.74 17.96 22.64
CA LYS A 437 -0.63 18.40 21.77
C LYS A 437 0.72 17.76 22.13
N ASN A 438 0.96 17.49 23.41
CA ASN A 438 2.20 16.88 23.92
C ASN A 438 2.07 15.36 24.15
N GLY A 439 0.96 14.73 23.74
CA GLY A 439 0.72 13.30 23.93
C GLY A 439 0.52 12.90 25.40
N LEU A 440 0.07 13.83 26.24
CA LEU A 440 -0.26 13.63 27.64
C LEU A 440 -1.76 13.32 27.79
N THR A 441 -2.07 12.50 28.79
CA THR A 441 -3.42 12.24 29.28
C THR A 441 -3.67 12.98 30.58
N ILE A 442 -4.90 13.42 30.76
CA ILE A 442 -5.37 14.07 31.99
C ILE A 442 -6.45 13.18 32.60
N LYS A 443 -6.34 12.92 33.90
CA LYS A 443 -7.38 12.22 34.69
C LYS A 443 -7.78 13.08 35.88
N LEU A 444 -9.08 13.14 36.13
CA LEU A 444 -9.67 13.84 37.27
C LEU A 444 -10.17 12.82 38.29
N ASP A 445 -9.72 12.95 39.54
CA ASP A 445 -10.20 12.18 40.67
C ASP A 445 -10.45 13.06 41.92
N LYS A 446 -10.94 12.46 43.00
CA LYS A 446 -11.04 13.10 44.31
C LYS A 446 -9.67 13.02 45.02
N ALA A 447 -9.21 14.11 45.62
CA ALA A 447 -7.97 14.11 46.40
C ALA A 447 -8.14 13.37 47.73
N ASP A 448 -9.29 13.56 48.38
CA ASP A 448 -9.72 12.82 49.57
C ASP A 448 -11.12 12.24 49.35
N PRO A 449 -11.23 10.96 48.94
CA PRO A 449 -12.52 10.31 48.72
C PRO A 449 -13.37 10.16 49.99
N GLN A 450 -12.78 10.26 51.19
CA GLN A 450 -13.47 10.05 52.47
C GLN A 450 -14.11 11.35 53.01
N ASN A 451 -13.60 12.51 52.59
CA ASN A 451 -14.15 13.80 52.97
C ASN A 451 -15.29 14.23 52.03
N SER A 452 -16.54 14.06 52.47
CA SER A 452 -17.72 14.35 51.64
C SER A 452 -17.96 15.84 51.40
N ASP A 453 -17.53 16.71 52.33
CA ASP A 453 -17.74 18.16 52.24
C ASP A 453 -16.62 18.89 51.48
N ARG A 454 -15.39 18.37 51.55
CA ARG A 454 -14.21 18.88 50.83
C ARG A 454 -13.39 17.72 50.25
N PRO A 455 -13.92 17.05 49.21
CA PRO A 455 -13.23 15.90 48.61
C PRO A 455 -11.95 16.29 47.85
N GLY A 456 -11.73 17.59 47.63
CA GLY A 456 -10.62 18.09 46.83
C GLY A 456 -10.69 17.64 45.37
N LEU A 457 -9.74 18.14 44.57
CA LEU A 457 -9.56 17.71 43.18
C LEU A 457 -8.16 17.15 43.02
N LEU A 458 -8.05 15.95 42.44
CA LEU A 458 -6.78 15.36 42.01
C LEU A 458 -6.74 15.35 40.49
N ILE A 459 -5.71 15.96 39.91
CA ILE A 459 -5.47 15.99 38.48
C ILE A 459 -4.15 15.28 38.20
N THR A 460 -4.22 14.12 37.55
CA THR A 460 -3.04 13.39 37.10
C THR A 460 -2.78 13.69 35.63
N ILE A 461 -1.55 14.12 35.32
CA ILE A 461 -1.08 14.36 33.96
C ILE A 461 0.06 13.39 33.66
N GLY A 462 0.00 12.68 32.54
CA GLY A 462 1.14 11.85 32.13
C GLY A 462 1.02 11.22 30.76
N LYS A 463 2.11 10.70 30.21
CA LYS A 463 2.11 10.04 28.90
C LYS A 463 1.29 8.74 28.91
N VAL A 464 0.62 8.46 27.79
CA VAL A 464 -0.07 7.18 27.54
C VAL A 464 0.98 6.06 27.55
N GLU A 465 0.72 4.98 28.29
CA GLU A 465 1.53 3.75 28.28
C GLU A 465 1.43 2.99 26.95
#